data_AF-A0A5D0MIN7-F1
#
_entry.id   AF-A0A5D0MIN7-F1
#
_cell.length_a   1.000
_cell.length_b   1.000
_cell.length_c   1.000
_cell.angle_alpha   90.00
_cell.angle_beta   90.00
_cell.angle_gamma   90.00
#
_symmetry.space_group_name_H-M   'P 1'
#
loop_
_entity.id
_entity.type
_entity.pdbx_description
1 polymer ?
#
loop_
_entity_poly.entity_id
_entity_poly.type
_entity_poly.pdbx_seq_one_letter_code
_entity_poly.pdbx_strand_id
1 'polypeptide(L)'
;MDQLTKYIVALTNLYGIVDKDKVVEIYNSQNEDQISTEDVEKFTMKPLKDVIASESVGVHKGYFAHEMILEFDEFDMLLGKKAGKPYYVPDKEKLLKYTNEFYFEKNEQFKELVNYVKDEFFEGDIRDAEDFCAEIQLICQDGFDLKTVMHNFERMDIVFEGPEQVDKVMQLVRDLANNTRMRENNGFTPREVLRKFESKS
;
A
#
# COMPACT_ATOMS: atom_id res chain seq x y z
N MET A 1 -12.65 -10.34 -14.00
CA MET A 1 -11.22 -10.29 -14.36
C MET A 1 -10.64 -11.69 -14.44
N ASP A 2 -9.84 -11.95 -15.48
CA ASP A 2 -9.00 -13.16 -15.59
C ASP A 2 -7.84 -13.12 -14.58
N GLN A 3 -7.08 -14.22 -14.49
CA GLN A 3 -6.03 -14.38 -13.49
C GLN A 3 -4.88 -13.37 -13.67
N LEU A 4 -4.41 -13.13 -14.91
CA LEU A 4 -3.27 -12.23 -15.14
C LEU A 4 -3.65 -10.78 -14.81
N THR A 5 -4.86 -10.36 -15.20
CA THR A 5 -5.40 -9.05 -14.80
C THR A 5 -5.41 -8.88 -13.28
N LYS A 6 -5.87 -9.90 -12.52
CA LYS A 6 -5.84 -9.85 -11.05
C LYS A 6 -4.43 -9.68 -10.48
N TYR A 7 -3.43 -10.35 -11.05
CA TYR A 7 -2.03 -10.18 -10.62
C TYR A 7 -1.51 -8.78 -10.90
N ILE A 8 -1.77 -8.23 -12.09
CA ILE A 8 -1.36 -6.85 -12.44
C ILE A 8 -1.95 -5.85 -11.46
N VAL A 9 -3.26 -5.94 -11.18
CA VAL A 9 -3.95 -5.04 -10.24
C VAL A 9 -3.43 -5.22 -8.82
N ALA A 10 -3.38 -6.46 -8.30
CA ALA A 10 -2.92 -6.72 -6.94
C ALA A 10 -1.47 -6.28 -6.70
N LEU A 11 -0.57 -6.54 -7.65
CA LEU A 11 0.84 -6.13 -7.52
C LEU A 11 0.99 -4.61 -7.63
N THR A 12 0.19 -3.95 -8.48
CA THR A 12 0.19 -2.50 -8.57
C THR A 12 -0.32 -1.86 -7.28
N ASN A 13 -1.40 -2.38 -6.67
CA ASN A 13 -1.93 -1.86 -5.41
C ASN A 13 -0.94 -2.05 -4.24
N LEU A 14 -0.28 -3.22 -4.17
CA LEU A 14 0.70 -3.52 -3.14
C LEU A 14 2.00 -2.70 -3.29
N TYR A 15 2.50 -2.52 -4.52
CA TYR A 15 3.81 -1.90 -4.76
C TYR A 15 3.76 -0.45 -5.22
N GLY A 16 2.60 0.06 -5.62
CA GLY A 16 2.44 1.34 -6.31
C GLY A 16 2.91 1.31 -7.76
N ILE A 17 4.15 0.86 -7.97
CA ILE A 17 4.78 0.70 -9.29
C ILE A 17 5.39 -0.71 -9.34
N VAL A 18 5.11 -1.44 -10.42
CA VAL A 18 5.64 -2.77 -10.68
C VAL A 18 6.12 -2.93 -12.11
N ASP A 19 7.31 -3.48 -12.27
CA ASP A 19 7.90 -3.81 -13.57
C ASP A 19 7.16 -4.99 -14.21
N LYS A 20 6.95 -4.98 -15.53
CA LYS A 20 6.30 -6.09 -16.24
C LYS A 20 7.03 -7.42 -16.01
N ASP A 21 8.35 -7.42 -16.00
CA ASP A 21 9.12 -8.63 -15.77
C ASP A 21 8.94 -9.14 -14.33
N LYS A 22 8.74 -8.23 -13.37
CA LYS A 22 8.39 -8.60 -12.00
C LYS A 22 6.99 -9.22 -11.90
N VAL A 23 6.03 -8.78 -12.72
CA VAL A 23 4.71 -9.43 -12.83
C VAL A 23 4.86 -10.87 -13.32
N VAL A 24 5.63 -11.09 -14.40
CA VAL A 24 5.90 -12.43 -14.94
C VAL A 24 6.54 -13.32 -13.88
N GLU A 25 7.59 -12.83 -13.22
CA GLU A 25 8.31 -13.58 -12.17
C GLU A 25 7.37 -14.05 -11.06
N ILE A 26 6.58 -13.14 -10.48
CA ILE A 26 5.70 -13.47 -9.35
C ILE A 26 4.57 -14.39 -9.80
N TYR A 27 3.95 -14.11 -10.95
CA TYR A 27 2.90 -14.96 -11.50
C TYR A 27 3.41 -16.40 -11.70
N ASN A 28 4.54 -16.55 -12.38
CA ASN A 28 5.10 -17.86 -12.71
C ASN A 28 5.57 -18.63 -11.46
N SER A 29 5.96 -17.93 -10.40
CA SER A 29 6.32 -18.55 -9.12
C SER A 29 5.12 -19.12 -8.34
N GLN A 30 3.89 -18.69 -8.67
CA GLN A 30 2.67 -18.99 -7.91
C GLN A 30 1.61 -19.77 -8.70
N ASN A 31 1.85 -20.06 -9.98
CA ASN A 31 0.91 -20.76 -10.85
C ASN A 31 1.62 -21.84 -11.66
N GLU A 32 0.91 -22.92 -11.97
CA GLU A 32 1.44 -23.98 -12.84
C GLU A 32 1.50 -23.50 -14.29
N ASP A 33 0.42 -22.90 -14.78
CA ASP A 33 0.38 -22.26 -16.09
C ASP A 33 1.31 -21.04 -16.10
N GLN A 34 2.28 -21.04 -17.01
CA GLN A 34 3.28 -19.99 -17.11
C GLN A 34 2.87 -18.95 -18.16
N ILE A 35 3.26 -17.70 -17.92
CA ILE A 35 3.13 -16.59 -18.87
C ILE A 35 4.49 -16.09 -19.31
N SER A 36 4.49 -15.35 -20.41
CA SER A 36 5.66 -14.65 -20.95
C SER A 36 5.55 -13.13 -20.78
N THR A 37 6.65 -12.41 -20.99
CA THR A 37 6.62 -10.93 -21.07
C THR A 37 5.69 -10.46 -22.20
N GLU A 38 5.59 -11.19 -23.32
CA GLU A 38 4.67 -10.87 -24.41
C GLU A 38 3.19 -10.88 -23.97
N ASP A 39 2.82 -11.79 -23.06
CA ASP A 39 1.46 -11.85 -22.53
C ASP A 39 1.11 -10.62 -21.69
N VAL A 40 2.07 -10.14 -20.91
CA VAL A 40 1.94 -8.94 -20.09
C VAL A 40 1.97 -7.68 -20.96
N GLU A 41 2.76 -7.66 -22.03
CA GLU A 41 2.84 -6.52 -22.95
C GLU A 41 1.53 -6.21 -23.68
N LYS A 42 0.64 -7.20 -23.84
CA LYS A 42 -0.69 -6.99 -24.42
C LYS A 42 -1.52 -5.97 -23.61
N PHE A 43 -1.25 -5.80 -22.32
CA PHE A 43 -1.92 -4.80 -21.46
C PHE A 43 -1.45 -3.35 -21.74
N THR A 44 -0.47 -3.14 -22.60
CA THR A 44 -0.06 -1.80 -23.04
C THR A 44 -0.97 -1.23 -24.13
N MET A 45 -1.84 -2.06 -24.71
CA MET A 45 -2.73 -1.72 -25.83
C MET A 45 -4.19 -2.09 -25.53
N LYS A 46 -5.13 -1.44 -26.23
CA LYS A 46 -6.55 -1.77 -26.12
C LYS A 46 -6.84 -3.16 -26.70
N PRO A 47 -7.83 -3.91 -26.17
CA PRO A 47 -8.73 -3.50 -25.09
C PRO A 47 -8.17 -3.73 -23.68
N LEU A 48 -7.12 -4.54 -23.51
CA LEU A 48 -6.63 -4.92 -22.18
C LEU A 48 -6.13 -3.75 -21.34
N LYS A 49 -5.55 -2.72 -21.98
CA LYS A 49 -5.21 -1.47 -21.30
C LYS A 49 -6.41 -0.82 -20.61
N ASP A 50 -7.58 -0.82 -21.26
CA ASP A 50 -8.78 -0.20 -20.68
C ASP A 50 -9.31 -1.03 -19.49
N VAL A 51 -9.10 -2.35 -19.50
CA VAL A 51 -9.50 -3.25 -18.41
C VAL A 51 -8.71 -2.99 -17.13
N ILE A 52 -7.40 -2.75 -17.22
CA ILE A 52 -6.60 -2.43 -16.04
C ILE A 52 -6.78 -0.95 -15.62
N ALA A 53 -7.05 -0.06 -16.58
CA ALA A 53 -7.35 1.34 -16.29
C ALA A 53 -8.64 1.50 -15.47
N SER A 54 -9.65 0.65 -15.68
CA SER A 54 -10.86 0.65 -14.84
C SER A 54 -10.63 0.18 -13.40
N GLU A 55 -9.43 -0.31 -13.09
CA GLU A 55 -8.99 -0.76 -11.76
C GLU A 55 -7.86 0.14 -11.22
N SER A 56 -7.83 1.42 -11.64
CA SER A 56 -6.86 2.43 -11.21
C SER A 56 -5.40 2.08 -11.57
N VAL A 57 -5.17 1.30 -12.64
CA VAL A 57 -3.82 0.92 -13.10
C VAL A 57 -3.49 1.53 -14.47
N GLY A 58 -2.46 2.37 -14.49
CA GLY A 58 -1.86 2.91 -15.69
C GLY A 58 -0.61 2.16 -16.15
N VAL A 59 -0.20 2.41 -17.40
CA VAL A 59 1.04 1.88 -17.98
C VAL A 59 1.97 3.03 -18.33
N HIS A 60 3.18 3.03 -17.77
CA HIS A 60 4.16 4.11 -17.97
C HIS A 60 5.60 3.57 -18.01
N LYS A 61 6.39 3.95 -19.03
CA LYS A 61 7.81 3.57 -19.19
C LYS A 61 8.13 2.07 -19.01
N GLY A 62 7.20 1.17 -19.35
CA GLY A 62 7.38 -0.28 -19.18
C GLY A 62 6.93 -0.83 -17.82
N TYR A 63 6.34 0.00 -16.97
CA TYR A 63 5.79 -0.36 -15.66
C TYR A 63 4.27 -0.28 -15.67
N PHE A 64 3.65 -1.05 -14.77
CA PHE A 64 2.31 -0.76 -14.27
C PHE A 64 2.43 0.13 -13.04
N ALA A 65 1.60 1.17 -12.97
CA ALA A 65 1.61 2.13 -11.88
C ALA A 65 0.19 2.47 -11.47
N HIS A 66 -0.03 2.67 -10.17
CA HIS A 66 -1.30 3.15 -9.64
C HIS A 66 -1.60 4.54 -10.22
N GLU A 67 -2.84 4.79 -10.60
CA GLU A 67 -3.28 6.00 -11.30
C GLU A 67 -2.84 7.28 -10.57
N MET A 68 -3.12 7.37 -9.26
CA MET A 68 -2.70 8.49 -8.42
C MET A 68 -1.19 8.81 -8.51
N ILE A 69 -0.31 7.81 -8.61
CA ILE A 69 1.14 8.03 -8.72
C ILE A 69 1.49 8.71 -10.06
N LEU A 70 0.73 8.41 -11.11
CA LEU A 70 0.88 9.05 -12.42
C LEU A 70 0.25 10.44 -12.42
N GLU A 71 -0.92 10.61 -11.81
CA GLU A 71 -1.62 11.90 -11.74
C GLU A 71 -0.86 12.96 -10.94
N PHE A 72 -0.17 12.56 -9.86
CA PHE A 72 0.65 13.46 -9.04
C PHE A 72 2.12 13.53 -9.47
N ASP A 73 2.49 13.00 -10.64
CA ASP A 73 3.86 13.00 -11.18
C ASP A 73 4.92 12.39 -10.22
N GLU A 74 4.52 11.43 -9.37
CA GLU A 74 5.38 10.84 -8.34
C GLU A 74 6.20 9.63 -8.84
N PHE A 75 5.98 9.21 -10.09
CA PHE A 75 6.54 7.99 -10.66
C PHE A 75 8.07 7.89 -10.51
N ASP A 76 8.82 8.88 -11.00
CA ASP A 76 10.29 8.83 -11.02
C ASP A 76 10.87 8.91 -9.60
N MET A 77 10.24 9.70 -8.71
CA MET A 77 10.63 9.80 -7.29
C MET A 77 10.46 8.44 -6.58
N LEU A 78 9.29 7.83 -6.70
CA LEU A 78 8.99 6.57 -6.04
C LEU A 78 9.86 5.43 -6.60
N LEU A 79 10.06 5.39 -7.92
CA LEU A 79 10.95 4.41 -8.56
C LEU A 79 12.38 4.52 -8.01
N GLY A 80 12.89 5.74 -7.82
CA GLY A 80 14.19 5.99 -7.19
C GLY A 80 14.28 5.46 -5.77
N LYS A 81 13.25 5.68 -4.93
CA LYS A 81 13.21 5.17 -3.55
C LYS A 81 13.15 3.63 -3.47
N LYS A 82 12.57 2.98 -4.47
CA LYS A 82 12.39 1.53 -4.57
C LYS A 82 13.64 0.81 -5.10
N ALA A 83 14.51 1.52 -5.81
CA ALA A 83 15.65 0.95 -6.51
C ALA A 83 16.57 0.15 -5.58
N GLY A 84 16.94 -1.07 -6.00
CA GLY A 84 17.84 -1.95 -5.26
C GLY A 84 17.23 -2.66 -4.04
N LYS A 85 15.98 -2.38 -3.66
CA LYS A 85 15.29 -3.06 -2.55
C LYS A 85 14.63 -4.37 -3.00
N PRO A 86 14.65 -5.45 -2.20
CA PRO A 86 13.95 -6.69 -2.52
C PRO A 86 12.43 -6.49 -2.49
N TYR A 87 11.68 -7.39 -3.14
CA TYR A 87 10.21 -7.42 -3.09
C TYR A 87 9.71 -8.32 -1.97
N TYR A 88 8.72 -7.85 -1.22
CA TYR A 88 7.92 -8.70 -0.35
C TYR A 88 6.85 -9.37 -1.19
N VAL A 89 6.96 -10.69 -1.37
CA VAL A 89 6.01 -11.48 -2.16
C VAL A 89 5.13 -12.28 -1.21
N PRO A 90 3.87 -11.88 -0.96
CA PRO A 90 2.93 -12.69 -0.19
C PRO A 90 2.54 -13.95 -0.96
N ASP A 91 1.99 -14.96 -0.27
CA ASP A 91 1.37 -16.10 -0.93
C ASP A 91 0.21 -15.66 -1.86
N LYS A 92 -0.19 -16.54 -2.77
CA LYS A 92 -1.20 -16.24 -3.80
C LYS A 92 -2.53 -15.77 -3.21
N GLU A 93 -3.03 -16.45 -2.18
CA GLU A 93 -4.33 -16.11 -1.58
C GLU A 93 -4.31 -14.72 -0.93
N LYS A 94 -3.20 -14.38 -0.27
CA LYS A 94 -2.99 -13.08 0.35
C LYS A 94 -2.74 -12.00 -0.69
N LEU A 95 -1.94 -12.27 -1.73
CA LEU A 95 -1.69 -11.35 -2.82
C LEU A 95 -2.99 -10.92 -3.50
N LEU A 96 -3.84 -11.88 -3.86
CA LEU A 96 -5.06 -11.59 -4.62
C LEU A 96 -6.12 -10.80 -3.83
N LYS A 97 -5.95 -10.60 -2.51
CA LYS A 97 -6.81 -9.66 -1.76
C LYS A 97 -6.55 -8.21 -2.14
N TYR A 98 -5.33 -7.88 -2.58
CA TYR A 98 -4.97 -6.55 -3.06
C TYR A 98 -5.61 -6.20 -4.41
N THR A 99 -6.41 -7.07 -5.04
CA THR A 99 -7.25 -6.64 -6.17
C THR A 99 -8.30 -5.63 -5.72
N ASN A 100 -8.69 -5.64 -4.45
CA ASN A 100 -9.43 -4.53 -3.86
C ASN A 100 -8.43 -3.42 -3.48
N GLU A 101 -8.54 -2.25 -4.09
CA GLU A 101 -7.64 -1.11 -3.82
C GLU A 101 -7.69 -0.63 -2.36
N PHE A 102 -8.82 -0.83 -1.68
CA PHE A 102 -9.00 -0.49 -0.26
C PHE A 102 -8.52 -1.59 0.69
N TYR A 103 -8.02 -2.71 0.18
CA TYR A 103 -7.53 -3.78 1.03
C TYR A 103 -6.13 -3.45 1.58
N PHE A 104 -6.02 -3.59 2.90
CA PHE A 104 -4.74 -3.65 3.61
C PHE A 104 -4.82 -4.66 4.75
N GLU A 105 -3.66 -5.06 5.26
CA GLU A 105 -3.58 -5.95 6.41
C GLU A 105 -3.92 -5.19 7.70
N LYS A 106 -5.10 -5.46 8.29
CA LYS A 106 -5.48 -4.97 9.63
C LYS A 106 -4.64 -5.66 10.72
N ASN A 107 -3.40 -5.21 10.88
CA ASN A 107 -2.46 -5.71 11.90
C ASN A 107 -2.87 -5.27 13.32
N GLU A 108 -2.17 -5.75 14.35
CA GLU A 108 -2.51 -5.41 15.74
C GLU A 108 -2.34 -3.91 16.03
N GLN A 109 -1.36 -3.23 15.43
CA GLN A 109 -1.15 -1.79 15.61
C GLN A 109 -2.31 -0.96 15.03
N PHE A 110 -2.89 -1.40 13.91
CA PHE A 110 -4.09 -0.79 13.33
C PHE A 110 -5.26 -0.93 14.30
N LYS A 111 -5.48 -2.12 14.86
CA LYS A 111 -6.55 -2.37 15.83
C LYS A 111 -6.37 -1.56 17.11
N GLU A 112 -5.13 -1.43 17.59
CA GLU A 112 -4.78 -0.59 18.75
C GLU A 112 -5.11 0.89 18.49
N LEU A 113 -4.76 1.41 17.32
CA LEU A 113 -5.11 2.77 16.92
C LEU A 113 -6.63 2.96 16.82
N VAL A 114 -7.34 2.04 16.15
CA VAL A 114 -8.81 2.08 16.03
C VAL A 114 -9.46 2.08 17.40
N ASN A 115 -9.05 1.20 18.31
CA ASN A 115 -9.66 1.13 19.64
C ASN A 115 -9.49 2.46 20.40
N TYR A 116 -8.29 3.04 20.37
CA TYR A 116 -8.02 4.32 21.01
C TYR A 116 -8.86 5.45 20.39
N VAL A 117 -8.82 5.58 19.06
CA VAL A 117 -9.54 6.62 18.33
C VAL A 117 -11.05 6.51 18.54
N LYS A 118 -11.59 5.30 18.53
CA LYS A 118 -13.00 5.02 18.73
C LYS A 118 -13.50 5.52 20.09
N ASP A 119 -12.75 5.21 21.15
CA ASP A 119 -13.15 5.57 22.52
C ASP A 119 -12.95 7.07 22.79
N GLU A 120 -11.91 7.68 22.20
CA GLU A 120 -11.50 9.06 22.52
C GLU A 120 -12.10 10.13 21.60
N PHE A 121 -12.37 9.81 20.33
CA PHE A 121 -12.77 10.81 19.32
C PHE A 121 -14.10 10.51 18.63
N PHE A 122 -14.61 9.28 18.72
CA PHE A 122 -15.81 8.86 17.98
C PHE A 122 -16.92 8.29 18.87
N GLU A 123 -16.90 8.57 20.17
CA GLU A 123 -17.96 8.20 21.12
C GLU A 123 -18.34 6.70 21.10
N GLY A 124 -17.39 5.82 20.75
CA GLY A 124 -17.63 4.39 20.61
C GLY A 124 -18.05 3.91 19.22
N ASP A 125 -18.20 4.79 18.22
CA ASP A 125 -18.52 4.41 16.84
C ASP A 125 -17.32 3.74 16.16
N ILE A 126 -17.39 2.41 16.06
CA ILE A 126 -16.34 1.59 15.46
C ILE A 126 -16.18 1.85 13.96
N ARG A 127 -17.26 2.18 13.25
CA ARG A 127 -17.20 2.32 11.80
C ARG A 127 -16.44 3.59 11.44
N ASP A 128 -16.82 4.72 12.02
CA ASP A 128 -16.16 6.00 11.72
C ASP A 128 -14.69 5.98 12.19
N ALA A 129 -14.40 5.32 13.32
CA ALA A 129 -13.03 5.12 13.77
C ALA A 129 -12.20 4.23 12.83
N GLU A 130 -12.77 3.14 12.30
CA GLU A 130 -12.09 2.29 11.32
C GLU A 130 -11.84 3.04 10.00
N ASP A 131 -12.82 3.78 9.51
CA ASP A 131 -12.71 4.57 8.26
C ASP A 131 -11.63 5.65 8.42
N PHE A 132 -11.63 6.39 9.54
CA PHE A 132 -10.59 7.37 9.86
C PHE A 132 -9.19 6.73 9.95
N CYS A 133 -9.06 5.61 10.66
CA CYS A 133 -7.76 4.95 10.79
C CYS A 133 -7.27 4.36 9.45
N ALA A 134 -8.18 3.99 8.54
CA ALA A 134 -7.81 3.54 7.20
C ALA A 134 -7.17 4.68 6.39
N GLU A 135 -7.63 5.93 6.53
CA GLU A 135 -6.97 7.10 5.93
C GLU A 135 -5.55 7.30 6.49
N ILE A 136 -5.37 7.13 7.80
CA ILE A 136 -4.03 7.17 8.42
C ILE A 136 -3.14 6.04 7.89
N GLN A 137 -3.69 4.83 7.71
CA GLN A 137 -2.94 3.71 7.15
C GLN A 137 -2.48 4.00 5.71
N LEU A 138 -3.31 4.63 4.89
CA LEU A 138 -2.96 5.06 3.54
C LEU A 138 -1.78 6.07 3.56
N ILE A 139 -1.82 7.05 4.47
CA ILE A 139 -0.70 7.99 4.68
C ILE A 139 0.58 7.24 5.06
N CYS A 140 0.48 6.21 5.91
CA CYS A 140 1.63 5.39 6.28
C CYS A 140 2.23 4.60 5.10
N GLN A 141 1.38 4.15 4.16
CA GLN A 141 1.79 3.36 3.00
C GLN A 141 2.56 4.19 1.96
N ASP A 142 2.22 5.48 1.82
CA ASP A 142 2.70 6.40 0.78
C ASP A 142 3.80 7.36 1.23
N GLY A 143 4.47 7.06 2.35
CA GLY A 143 5.56 7.86 2.87
C GLY A 143 5.13 8.66 4.08
N PHE A 144 5.10 7.97 5.23
CA PHE A 144 4.69 8.49 6.52
C PHE A 144 5.20 9.91 6.80
N ASP A 145 4.26 10.85 6.93
CA ASP A 145 4.52 12.22 7.37
C ASP A 145 3.56 12.60 8.50
N LEU A 146 4.13 12.97 9.64
CA LEU A 146 3.38 13.37 10.83
C LEU A 146 2.53 14.61 10.55
N LYS A 147 2.96 15.53 9.67
CA LYS A 147 2.17 16.72 9.36
C LYS A 147 0.89 16.36 8.61
N THR A 148 0.98 15.47 7.63
CA THR A 148 -0.19 14.94 6.90
C THR A 148 -1.15 14.21 7.84
N VAL A 149 -0.63 13.45 8.81
CA VAL A 149 -1.46 12.82 9.85
C VAL A 149 -2.18 13.89 10.68
N MET A 150 -1.48 14.89 11.22
CA MET A 150 -2.11 15.96 12.01
C MET A 150 -3.17 16.72 11.20
N HIS A 151 -2.89 17.00 9.93
CA HIS A 151 -3.86 17.63 9.04
C HIS A 151 -5.11 16.77 8.82
N ASN A 152 -4.99 15.45 8.85
CA ASN A 152 -6.13 14.54 8.77
C ASN A 152 -7.03 14.64 10.00
N PHE A 153 -6.45 14.75 11.21
CA PHE A 153 -7.21 15.04 12.44
C PHE A 153 -7.93 16.39 12.36
N GLU A 154 -7.22 17.45 11.93
CA GLU A 154 -7.81 18.79 11.76
C GLU A 154 -8.97 18.79 10.76
N ARG A 155 -8.82 18.07 9.63
CA ARG A 155 -9.84 17.97 8.59
C ARG A 155 -11.13 17.29 9.07
N MET A 156 -11.02 16.41 10.06
CA MET A 156 -12.16 15.72 10.67
C MET A 156 -12.72 16.46 11.89
N ASP A 157 -12.29 17.71 12.11
CA ASP A 157 -12.67 18.53 13.27
C ASP A 157 -12.38 17.84 14.62
N ILE A 158 -11.40 16.94 14.67
CA ILE A 158 -10.99 16.26 15.91
C ILE A 158 -10.15 17.23 16.74
N VAL A 159 -10.64 17.52 17.95
CA VAL A 159 -9.98 18.41 18.91
C VAL A 159 -9.34 17.57 20.01
N PHE A 160 -8.03 17.74 20.19
CA PHE A 160 -7.30 17.11 21.28
C PHE A 160 -7.52 17.85 22.60
N GLU A 161 -7.71 17.09 23.69
CA GLU A 161 -7.88 17.64 25.05
C GLU A 161 -6.58 18.25 25.61
N GLY A 162 -5.44 17.77 25.13
CA GLY A 162 -4.13 18.28 25.55
C GLY A 162 -2.95 17.51 24.96
N PRO A 163 -1.72 17.93 25.31
CA PRO A 163 -0.49 17.36 24.76
C PRO A 163 -0.33 15.85 24.99
N GLU A 164 -0.79 15.32 26.12
CA GLU A 164 -0.69 13.89 26.43
C GLU A 164 -1.49 13.03 25.45
N GLN A 165 -2.67 13.50 25.02
CA GLN A 165 -3.51 12.81 24.05
C GLN A 165 -2.84 12.82 22.67
N VAL A 166 -2.26 13.96 22.28
CA VAL A 166 -1.48 14.08 21.04
C VAL A 166 -0.31 13.10 21.05
N ASP A 167 0.50 13.08 22.11
CA ASP A 167 1.65 12.20 22.23
C ASP A 167 1.26 10.72 22.14
N LYS A 168 0.14 10.35 22.78
CA LYS A 168 -0.40 8.99 22.75
C LYS A 168 -0.81 8.56 21.35
N VAL A 169 -1.60 9.39 20.64
CA VAL A 169 -2.02 9.11 19.26
C VAL A 169 -0.82 9.03 18.35
N MET A 170 0.10 9.99 18.42
CA MET A 170 1.28 10.00 17.56
C MET A 170 2.16 8.77 17.79
N GLN A 171 2.20 8.23 19.01
CA GLN A 171 2.88 6.97 19.27
C GLN A 171 2.19 5.79 18.57
N LEU A 172 0.86 5.65 18.70
CA LEU A 172 0.08 4.60 18.03
C LEU A 172 0.21 4.66 16.50
N VAL A 173 0.19 5.87 15.95
CA VAL A 173 0.38 6.10 14.51
C VAL A 173 1.79 5.70 14.09
N ARG A 174 2.84 6.05 14.84
CA ARG A 174 4.21 5.60 14.55
C ARG A 174 4.35 4.08 14.61
N ASP A 175 3.68 3.45 15.57
CA ASP A 175 3.67 1.99 15.68
C ASP A 175 2.96 1.36 14.48
N LEU A 176 1.83 1.90 14.02
CA LEU A 176 1.19 1.50 12.78
C LEU A 176 2.12 1.69 11.58
N ALA A 177 2.69 2.87 11.39
CA ALA A 177 3.59 3.19 10.28
C ALA A 177 4.75 2.20 10.17
N ASN A 178 5.37 1.84 11.29
CA ASN A 178 6.47 0.88 11.34
C ASN A 178 6.09 -0.57 10.96
N ASN A 179 4.79 -0.90 11.00
CA ASN A 179 4.24 -2.22 10.66
C ASN A 179 3.36 -2.21 9.39
N THR A 180 3.27 -1.08 8.69
CA THR A 180 2.52 -0.95 7.43
C THR A 180 3.41 -1.27 6.24
N ARG A 181 2.84 -1.97 5.25
CA ARG A 181 3.49 -2.30 3.97
C ARG A 181 3.72 -1.00 3.20
N MET A 182 4.95 -0.68 2.81
CA MET A 182 5.25 0.58 2.12
C MET A 182 5.57 0.36 0.65
N ARG A 183 5.01 1.22 -0.22
CA ARG A 183 5.30 1.20 -1.66
C ARG A 183 6.77 1.45 -1.95
N GLU A 184 7.40 2.39 -1.23
CA GLU A 184 8.83 2.70 -1.34
C GLU A 184 9.76 1.57 -0.87
N ASN A 185 9.24 0.58 -0.14
CA ASN A 185 9.97 -0.60 0.31
C ASN A 185 9.57 -1.87 -0.44
N ASN A 186 8.97 -1.75 -1.62
CA ASN A 186 8.51 -2.89 -2.44
C ASN A 186 7.63 -3.86 -1.64
N GLY A 187 6.73 -3.33 -0.82
CA GLY A 187 5.80 -4.09 0.00
C GLY A 187 6.38 -4.59 1.32
N PHE A 188 7.63 -4.31 1.68
CA PHE A 188 8.11 -4.57 3.05
C PHE A 188 7.62 -3.50 4.03
N THR A 189 7.46 -3.88 5.30
CA THR A 189 7.28 -2.92 6.39
C THR A 189 8.63 -2.35 6.86
N PRO A 190 8.70 -1.14 7.43
CA PRO A 190 9.94 -0.62 8.02
C PRO A 190 10.60 -1.59 9.01
N ARG A 191 9.81 -2.25 9.87
CA ARG A 191 10.32 -3.26 10.82
C ARG A 191 10.91 -4.49 10.15
N GLU A 192 10.35 -4.96 9.05
CA GLU A 192 10.93 -6.08 8.31
C GLU A 192 12.20 -5.70 7.56
N VAL A 193 12.26 -4.49 7.02
CA VAL A 193 13.48 -3.93 6.44
C VAL A 193 14.58 -3.87 7.50
N LEU A 194 14.28 -3.29 8.67
CA LEU A 194 15.24 -3.19 9.79
C LEU A 194 15.78 -4.56 10.21
N ARG A 195 14.91 -5.54 10.47
CA ARG A 195 15.32 -6.90 10.87
C ARG A 195 16.23 -7.56 9.85
N LYS A 196 16.03 -7.32 8.55
CA LYS A 196 16.90 -7.84 7.48
C LYS A 196 18.29 -7.20 7.46
N PHE A 197 18.42 -5.95 7.88
CA PHE A 197 19.71 -5.27 8.01
C PHE A 197 20.45 -5.70 9.29
N GLU A 198 19.73 -5.87 10.39
CA GLU A 198 20.29 -6.38 11.66
C GLU A 198 20.81 -7.82 11.52
N SER A 199 20.11 -8.69 10.78
CA SER A 199 20.54 -10.09 10.56
C SER A 199 21.76 -10.25 9.66
N LYS A 200 22.28 -9.16 9.08
CA LYS A 200 23.48 -9.14 8.21
C LYS A 200 24.70 -8.49 8.89
N SER A 201 24.55 -8.01 10.12
CA SER A 201 25.61 -7.44 10.95
C SER A 201 26.06 -8.44 12.01
#